data_AF-A0A401LU35-F1
#
_entry.id   AF-A0A401LU35-F1
#
_cell.length_a   1.000
_cell.length_b   1.000
_cell.length_c   1.000
_cell.angle_alpha   90.00
_cell.angle_beta   90.00
_cell.angle_gamma   90.00
#
_symmetry.space_group_name_H-M   'P 1'
#
loop_
_entity.id
_entity.type
_entity.pdbx_description
1 polymer ?
#
loop_
_entity_poly.entity_id
_entity_poly.type
_entity_poly.pdbx_seq_one_letter_code
_entity_poly.pdbx_strand_id
1 'polypeptide(L)' 'MSVYPDRAGVRWWTKAWFNGKEEGEPSVEIEERMAVQFIHCQVDKDAWLEEHYPKQMEIYHNAIEQTKEQILQQYNI' A
#
# COMPACT_ATOMS: atom_id res chain seq x y z
N MET A 1 -4.76 -0.42 -4.88
CA MET A 1 -4.15 0.91 -4.93
C MET A 1 -4.27 1.45 -6.35
N SER A 2 -4.23 2.76 -6.51
CA SER A 2 -4.33 3.44 -7.80
C SER A 2 -3.45 4.68 -7.81
N VAL A 3 -3.07 5.12 -9.00
CA VAL A 3 -2.41 6.40 -9.26
C VAL A 3 -3.25 7.21 -10.24
N TYR A 4 -3.37 8.52 -10.01
CA TYR A 4 -4.15 9.41 -10.86
C TYR A 4 -3.59 10.84 -10.86
N PRO A 5 -3.70 11.56 -12.00
CA PRO A 5 -3.32 12.97 -12.08
C PRO A 5 -4.47 13.90 -11.63
N ASP A 6 -4.16 15.18 -11.47
CA ASP A 6 -5.18 16.23 -11.44
C ASP A 6 -5.76 16.44 -12.85
N ARG A 7 -6.76 17.33 -12.93
CA ARG A 7 -7.36 17.72 -14.20
C ARG A 7 -6.34 18.30 -15.20
N ALA A 8 -5.25 18.90 -14.72
CA ALA A 8 -4.24 19.54 -15.56
C ALA A 8 -3.12 18.58 -15.99
N GLY A 9 -3.01 17.40 -15.39
CA GLY A 9 -1.91 16.47 -15.59
C GLY A 9 -0.61 16.89 -14.89
N VAL A 10 -0.65 17.86 -13.98
CA VAL A 10 0.56 18.47 -13.39
C VAL A 10 0.94 17.79 -12.08
N ARG A 11 -0.04 17.54 -11.23
CA ARG A 11 0.16 16.84 -9.96
C ARG A 11 -0.38 15.43 -10.03
N TRP A 12 0.22 14.54 -9.26
CA TRP A 12 -0.10 13.12 -9.24
C TRP A 12 -0.33 12.66 -7.82
N TRP A 13 -1.27 11.73 -7.66
CA TRP A 13 -1.59 11.14 -6.36
C TRP A 13 -1.66 9.62 -6.44
N THR A 14 -1.29 8.98 -5.33
CA THR A 14 -1.59 7.58 -5.05
C THR A 14 -2.72 7.48 -4.03
N LYS A 15 -3.56 6.45 -4.16
CA LYS A 15 -4.58 6.07 -3.17
C LYS A 15 -4.57 4.56 -2.94
N ALA A 16 -4.64 4.12 -1.69
CA ALA A 16 -4.70 2.72 -1.32
C ALA A 16 -5.92 2.41 -0.45
N TRP A 17 -6.36 1.16 -0.50
CA TRP A 17 -7.45 0.62 0.31
C TRP A 17 -6.90 -0.61 1.01
N PHE A 18 -7.13 -0.68 2.32
CA PHE A 18 -6.68 -1.79 3.16
C PHE A 18 -7.88 -2.47 3.79
N ASN A 19 -7.75 -3.78 4.02
CA ASN A 19 -8.69 -4.58 4.81
C ASN A 19 -10.17 -4.49 4.34
N GLY A 20 -10.39 -4.37 3.03
CA GLY A 20 -11.74 -4.35 2.45
C GLY A 20 -12.57 -3.10 2.76
N LYS A 21 -11.97 -2.05 3.32
CA LYS A 21 -12.67 -0.78 3.56
C LYS A 21 -13.08 -0.14 2.23
N GLU A 22 -14.32 0.37 2.15
CA GLU A 22 -14.79 1.16 1.00
C GLU A 22 -14.05 2.50 0.92
N GLU A 23 -13.84 3.13 2.08
CA GLU A 23 -13.03 4.35 2.18
C GLU A 23 -11.54 3.98 2.20
N GLY A 24 -10.82 4.46 1.19
CA GLY A 24 -9.37 4.30 1.10
C GLY A 24 -8.64 5.34 1.93
N GLU A 25 -7.38 5.07 2.25
CA GLU A 25 -6.49 5.98 2.97
C GLU A 25 -6.38 7.34 2.28
N PRO A 26 -6.01 8.41 3.00
CA PRO A 26 -5.79 9.72 2.40
C PRO A 26 -4.85 9.62 1.19
N SER A 27 -5.19 10.35 0.14
CA SER A 27 -4.36 10.38 -1.06
C SER A 27 -3.04 11.07 -0.75
N VAL A 28 -1.94 10.51 -1.24
CA VAL A 28 -0.59 11.04 -1.05
C VAL A 28 -0.13 11.59 -2.39
N GLU A 29 0.35 12.83 -2.41
CA GLU A 29 0.94 13.44 -3.62
C GLU A 29 2.28 12.75 -3.91
N ILE A 30 2.50 12.42 -5.18
CA ILE A 30 3.70 11.73 -5.68
C ILE A 30 4.28 12.50 -6.86
N GLU A 31 5.54 12.22 -7.16
CA GLU A 31 6.18 12.77 -8.36
C GLU A 31 5.65 12.08 -9.63
N GLU A 32 5.59 12.83 -10.74
CA GLU A 32 5.19 12.30 -12.06
C GLU A 32 6.02 11.08 -12.47
N ARG A 33 7.34 11.08 -12.20
CA ARG A 33 8.20 9.92 -12.52
C ARG A 33 7.77 8.65 -11.81
N MET A 34 7.31 8.75 -10.56
CA MET A 34 6.83 7.59 -9.79
C MET A 34 5.50 7.10 -10.36
N ALA A 35 4.62 8.03 -10.75
CA ALA A 35 3.37 7.70 -11.42
C ALA A 35 3.61 6.94 -12.74
N VAL A 36 4.57 7.39 -13.55
CA VAL A 36 4.98 6.73 -14.80
C VAL A 36 5.51 5.32 -14.51
N GLN A 37 6.39 5.15 -13.52
CA GLN A 37 6.90 3.84 -13.11
C GLN A 37 5.77 2.91 -12.65
N PHE A 38 4.82 3.42 -11.86
CA PHE A 38 3.65 2.66 -11.41
C PHE A 38 2.80 2.19 -12.61
N ILE A 39 2.48 3.08 -13.54
CA ILE A 39 1.66 2.79 -14.73
C ILE A 39 2.33 1.75 -15.63
N HIS A 40 3.65 1.76 -15.72
CA HIS A 40 4.42 0.76 -16.46
C HIS A 40 4.70 -0.53 -15.67
N CYS A 41 4.09 -0.71 -14.49
CA CYS A 41 4.30 -1.87 -13.61
C CYS A 41 5.79 -2.09 -13.26
N GLN A 42 6.55 -1.00 -13.10
CA GLN A 42 7.98 -1.03 -12.80
C GLN A 42 8.29 -0.92 -11.30
N VAL A 43 7.25 -0.88 -10.45
CA VAL A 43 7.40 -0.85 -9.00
C VAL A 43 6.69 -2.04 -8.38
N ASP A 44 7.35 -2.66 -7.41
CA ASP A 44 6.74 -3.72 -6.61
C ASP A 44 5.61 -3.16 -5.74
N LYS A 45 4.55 -3.94 -5.58
CA LYS A 45 3.37 -3.48 -4.86
C LYS A 45 3.63 -3.26 -3.38
N ASP A 46 4.35 -4.17 -2.73
CA ASP A 46 4.59 -4.07 -1.29
C ASP A 46 5.58 -2.94 -1.03
N ALA A 47 6.62 -2.81 -1.85
CA ALA A 47 7.53 -1.66 -1.79
C ALA A 47 6.81 -0.31 -1.95
N TRP A 48 5.86 -0.20 -2.89
CA TRP A 48 5.06 1.02 -3.08
C TRP A 48 4.21 1.35 -1.85
N LEU A 49 3.59 0.33 -1.23
CA LEU A 49 2.76 0.51 -0.05
C LEU A 49 3.60 0.81 1.20
N GLU A 50 4.80 0.24 1.33
CA GLU A 50 5.73 0.56 2.40
C GLU A 50 6.20 2.02 2.34
N GLU A 51 6.47 2.53 1.14
CA GLU A 51 6.92 3.91 0.94
C GLU A 51 5.81 4.93 1.23
N HIS A 52 4.60 4.70 0.72
CA HIS A 52 3.52 5.70 0.77
C HIS A 52 2.51 5.49 1.90
N TYR A 53 2.39 4.27 2.43
CA TYR A 53 1.44 3.90 3.48
C TYR A 53 2.09 3.04 4.59
N PRO A 54 3.22 3.50 5.19
CA PRO A 54 4.05 2.69 6.08
C PRO A 54 3.29 2.18 7.32
N LYS A 55 2.40 3.00 7.90
CA LYS A 55 1.63 2.62 9.09
C LYS A 55 0.66 1.47 8.81
N GLN A 56 0.03 1.49 7.64
CA GLN A 56 -0.90 0.45 7.22
C GLN A 56 -0.16 -0.84 6.88
N MET A 57 1.04 -0.75 6.29
CA MET A 57 1.93 -1.90 6.07
C MET A 57 2.48 -2.49 7.36
N GLU A 58 2.83 -1.66 8.36
CA GLU A 58 3.23 -2.13 9.69
C GLU A 58 2.12 -2.97 10.34
N ILE A 59 0.87 -2.47 10.31
CA ILE A 59 -0.29 -3.22 10.83
C ILE A 59 -0.49 -4.54 10.05
N TYR A 60 -0.34 -4.50 8.73
CA TYR A 60 -0.46 -5.68 7.88
C TYR A 60 0.58 -6.76 8.23
N HIS A 61 1.86 -6.39 8.35
CA HIS A 61 2.93 -7.30 8.76
C HIS A 61 2.71 -7.85 10.16
N ASN A 62 2.31 -7.00 11.11
CA ASN A 62 2.01 -7.43 12.47
C ASN A 62 0.87 -8.45 12.52
N ALA A 63 -0.16 -8.29 11.68
CA ALA A 63 -1.27 -9.24 11.61
C ALA A 63 -0.82 -10.62 11.06
N ILE A 64 0.10 -10.63 10.09
CA ILE A 64 0.68 -11.88 9.53
C ILE A 64 1.49 -12.60 10.60
N GLU A 65 2.42 -11.91 11.26
CA GLU A 65 3.24 -12.53 12.31
C GLU A 65 2.38 -13.00 13.48
N GLN A 66 1.37 -12.23 13.90
CA GLN A 66 0.43 -12.67 14.93
C GLN A 66 -0.32 -13.95 14.52
N THR A 67 -0.78 -14.04 13.27
CA THR A 67 -1.48 -15.24 12.76
C THR A 67 -0.55 -16.46 12.77
N LYS A 68 0.72 -16.26 12.39
CA LYS A 68 1.74 -17.30 12.41
C LYS A 68 2.04 -17.78 13.83
N GLU A 69 2.20 -16.88 14.80
CA GLU A 69 2.38 -17.23 16.21
C GLU A 69 1.19 -18.01 16.77
N GLN A 70 -0.04 -17.60 16.43
CA GLN A 70 -1.25 -18.31 16.84
C GLN A 70 -1.30 -19.74 16.29
N ILE A 71 -0.92 -19.94 15.02
CA ILE A 71 -0.84 -21.27 14.42
C ILE A 71 0.21 -22.13 15.14
N LEU A 72 1.42 -21.60 15.37
CA LEU A 72 2.49 -22.32 16.07
C LEU A 72 2.06 -22.76 17.48
N GLN A 73 1.44 -21.86 18.23
CA GLN A 73 0.86 -22.16 19.55
C GLN A 73 -0.23 -23.23 19.47
N GLN A 74 -1.11 -23.18 18.46
CA GLN A 74 -2.17 -24.18 18.28
C GLN A 74 -1.62 -25.59 18.06
N TYR A 75 -0.49 -25.72 17.38
CA TYR A 75 0.15 -27.01 17.10
C TYR A 75 1.24 -27.40 18.12
N ASN A 76 1.49 -26.59 19.14
CA ASN A 76 2.59 -26.75 20.11
C ASN A 76 3.96 -26.97 19.44
N ILE A 77 4.23 -26.24 18.34
CA ILE A 77 5.51 -26.22 17.64
C ILE A 77 6.20 -24.87 17.89
#